data_AF-A0A7C3MYB5-F1
#
_entry.id   AF-A0A7C3MYB5-F1
#
_cell.length_a   1.000
_cell.length_b   1.000
_cell.length_c   1.000
_cell.angle_alpha   90.00
_cell.angle_beta   90.00
_cell.angle_gamma   90.00
#
_symmetry.space_group_name_H-M   'P 1'
#
loop_
_entity.id
_entity.type
_entity.pdbx_description
1 polymer ?
#
loop_
_entity_poly.entity_id
_entity_poly.type
_entity_poly.pdbx_seq_one_letter_code
_entity_poly.pdbx_strand_id
1 'polypeptide(L)'
;EFGMIELADAYCGTSSIMPQKKNPSSLERIRYLSAIAIGNTMTVFAQLKTESEQLGDLEETGPVAWQTYDYAQMAARIMRGVLSTLKVNKELMAARAGANFTQATELAETIVKEKGFPFRTAHRILARLVRDALAEGKSPSEVSSEMLDRAAVSMVGKPLRMRDETIRKVMDPQYIIENRNILGGPGKRAVLRMLKGHERRLQRHRQWTRQKEAQIEKARNLVSSLVHRLSREKD
;
A
#
# COMPACT_ATOMS: atom_id res chain seq x y z
N GLU A 1 -10.19 -16.50 4.94
CA GLU A 1 -9.03 -16.73 5.83
C GLU A 1 -8.36 -15.48 6.42
N PHE A 2 -8.41 -14.28 5.81
CA PHE A 2 -7.61 -13.12 6.27
C PHE A 2 -8.20 -12.31 7.44
N GLY A 3 -9.43 -11.78 7.34
CA GLY A 3 -10.15 -11.15 8.46
C GLY A 3 -9.51 -9.91 9.13
N MET A 4 -8.39 -9.39 8.60
CA MET A 4 -7.66 -8.26 9.20
C MET A 4 -8.33 -6.91 8.99
N ILE A 5 -9.15 -6.80 7.95
CA ILE A 5 -9.92 -5.61 7.62
C ILE A 5 -11.38 -5.99 7.33
N GLU A 6 -12.29 -5.10 7.65
CA GLU A 6 -13.71 -5.21 7.31
C GLU A 6 -14.17 -3.92 6.62
N LEU A 7 -14.81 -4.08 5.47
CA LEU A 7 -15.43 -2.98 4.74
C LEU A 7 -16.81 -2.69 5.34
N ALA A 8 -17.20 -1.41 5.36
CA ALA A 8 -18.56 -1.04 5.73
C ALA A 8 -19.59 -1.55 4.73
N ASP A 9 -20.79 -1.89 5.21
CA ASP A 9 -21.85 -2.51 4.41
C ASP A 9 -22.25 -1.69 3.18
N ALA A 10 -22.21 -0.36 3.28
CA ALA A 10 -22.46 0.55 2.17
C ALA A 10 -21.49 0.39 0.98
N TYR A 11 -20.34 -0.25 1.18
CA TYR A 11 -19.34 -0.54 0.16
C TYR A 11 -19.24 -2.04 -0.17
N CYS A 12 -20.16 -2.85 0.31
CA CYS A 12 -20.24 -4.27 0.03
C CYS A 12 -21.53 -4.62 -0.73
N GLY A 13 -21.45 -5.64 -1.58
CA GLY A 13 -22.62 -6.33 -2.11
C GLY A 13 -22.97 -7.52 -1.23
N THR A 14 -24.22 -7.96 -1.25
CA THR A 14 -24.64 -9.23 -0.64
C THR A 14 -24.83 -10.30 -1.71
N SER A 15 -24.84 -11.58 -1.32
CA SER A 15 -25.24 -12.67 -2.20
C SER A 15 -26.75 -12.89 -2.11
N SER A 16 -27.38 -13.22 -3.23
CA SER A 16 -28.80 -13.58 -3.28
C SER A 16 -29.14 -14.90 -2.57
N ILE A 17 -28.15 -15.79 -2.35
CA ILE A 17 -28.33 -17.10 -1.71
C ILE A 17 -27.71 -17.13 -0.31
N MET A 18 -26.57 -16.45 -0.12
CA MET A 18 -25.83 -16.46 1.14
C MET A 18 -25.97 -15.12 1.87
N PRO A 19 -26.93 -14.94 2.79
CA PRO A 19 -27.22 -13.66 3.43
C PRO A 19 -26.07 -13.10 4.27
N GLN A 20 -25.19 -13.97 4.78
CA GLN A 20 -23.99 -13.60 5.53
C GLN A 20 -22.82 -13.14 4.65
N LYS A 21 -22.89 -13.33 3.33
CA LYS A 21 -21.75 -13.10 2.44
C LYS A 21 -21.64 -11.61 2.06
N LYS A 22 -20.66 -10.93 2.67
CA LYS A 22 -20.23 -9.58 2.27
C LYS A 22 -19.20 -9.66 1.13
N ASN A 23 -19.60 -9.26 -0.07
CA ASN A 23 -18.73 -9.18 -1.24
C ASN A 23 -18.10 -7.77 -1.32
N PRO A 24 -16.77 -7.63 -1.53
CA PRO A 24 -16.11 -6.34 -1.67
C PRO A 24 -16.34 -5.72 -3.06
N SER A 25 -17.60 -5.62 -3.49
CA SER A 25 -18.03 -5.21 -4.84
C SER A 25 -17.51 -3.84 -5.24
N SER A 26 -17.38 -2.92 -4.27
CA SER A 26 -16.76 -1.60 -4.48
C SER A 26 -15.30 -1.69 -4.93
N LEU A 27 -14.50 -2.56 -4.32
CA LEU A 27 -13.11 -2.81 -4.68
C LEU A 27 -12.99 -3.58 -5.99
N GLU A 28 -13.87 -4.55 -6.22
CA GLU A 28 -13.99 -5.26 -7.50
C GLU A 28 -14.31 -4.29 -8.64
N ARG A 29 -15.23 -3.35 -8.41
CA ARG A 29 -15.58 -2.29 -9.36
C ARG A 29 -14.39 -1.40 -9.67
N ILE A 30 -13.62 -0.96 -8.67
CA ILE A 30 -12.39 -0.18 -8.90
C ILE A 30 -11.41 -0.97 -9.78
N ARG A 31 -11.25 -2.27 -9.51
CA ARG A 31 -10.40 -3.15 -10.33
C ARG A 31 -10.89 -3.25 -11.76
N TYR A 32 -12.19 -3.40 -11.97
CA TYR A 32 -12.79 -3.40 -13.31
C TYR A 32 -12.59 -2.07 -14.05
N LEU A 33 -12.78 -0.93 -13.38
CA LEU A 33 -12.54 0.39 -13.97
C LEU A 33 -11.07 0.57 -14.40
N SER A 34 -10.12 -0.02 -13.67
CA SER A 34 -8.71 -0.01 -14.08
C SER A 34 -8.46 -0.77 -15.38
N ALA A 35 -9.18 -1.88 -15.62
CA ALA A 35 -9.08 -2.62 -16.87
C ALA A 35 -9.64 -1.81 -18.05
N ILE A 36 -10.74 -1.08 -17.85
CA ILE A 36 -11.26 -0.16 -18.88
C ILE A 36 -10.23 0.93 -19.19
N ALA A 37 -9.59 1.52 -18.18
CA ALA A 37 -8.57 2.56 -18.40
C ALA A 37 -7.38 2.04 -19.22
N ILE A 38 -6.96 0.79 -19.01
CA ILE A 38 -5.92 0.14 -19.84
C ILE A 38 -6.39 0.00 -21.28
N GLY A 39 -7.61 -0.50 -21.50
CA GLY A 39 -8.19 -0.64 -22.85
C GLY A 39 -8.28 0.70 -23.58
N ASN A 40 -8.84 1.71 -22.92
CA ASN A 40 -8.97 3.06 -23.47
C ASN A 40 -7.60 3.69 -23.79
N THR A 41 -6.58 3.44 -22.96
CA THR A 41 -5.21 3.90 -23.25
C THR A 41 -4.70 3.29 -24.56
N MET A 42 -4.92 1.99 -24.78
CA MET A 42 -4.53 1.33 -26.01
C MET A 42 -5.32 1.83 -27.22
N THR A 43 -6.61 2.12 -27.06
CA THR A 43 -7.43 2.76 -28.10
C THR A 43 -6.85 4.11 -28.50
N VAL A 44 -6.56 4.98 -27.53
CA VAL A 44 -5.96 6.30 -27.79
C VAL A 44 -4.61 6.17 -28.48
N PHE A 45 -3.73 5.26 -28.03
CA PHE A 45 -2.45 5.03 -28.72
C PHE A 45 -2.62 4.51 -30.15
N ALA A 46 -3.61 3.66 -30.41
CA ALA A 46 -3.89 3.18 -31.75
C ALA A 46 -4.43 4.30 -32.67
N GLN A 47 -5.30 5.17 -32.15
CA GLN A 47 -5.81 6.34 -32.87
C GLN A 47 -4.68 7.31 -33.23
N LEU A 48 -3.77 7.59 -32.28
CA LEU A 48 -2.64 8.50 -32.48
C LEU A 48 -1.51 7.91 -33.34
N LYS A 49 -1.49 6.60 -33.59
CA LYS A 49 -0.46 5.94 -34.40
C LYS A 49 -0.54 6.37 -35.87
N THR A 50 -1.73 6.65 -36.38
CA THR A 50 -1.94 7.08 -37.76
C THR A 50 -1.80 8.59 -37.85
N GLU A 51 -0.72 9.07 -38.45
CA GLU A 51 -0.57 10.49 -38.81
C GLU A 51 -1.54 10.81 -39.97
N SER A 52 -2.78 11.15 -39.63
CA SER A 52 -3.70 11.80 -40.56
C SER A 52 -3.52 13.31 -40.40
N GLU A 53 -3.25 14.03 -41.49
CA GLU A 53 -3.18 15.51 -41.50
C GLU A 53 -4.53 16.16 -41.14
N GLN A 54 -5.61 15.38 -41.10
CA GLN A 54 -6.95 15.83 -40.76
C GLN A 54 -7.20 15.75 -39.25
N LEU A 55 -7.49 16.90 -38.64
CA LEU A 55 -7.86 17.02 -37.22
C LEU A 55 -9.12 16.22 -36.83
N GLY A 56 -9.98 15.85 -37.79
CA GLY A 56 -11.25 15.15 -37.50
C GLY A 56 -11.07 13.81 -36.80
N ASP A 57 -10.03 13.04 -37.16
CA ASP A 57 -9.76 11.73 -36.53
C ASP A 57 -9.28 11.87 -35.07
N LEU A 58 -8.71 13.04 -34.73
CA LEU A 58 -8.29 13.38 -33.36
C LEU A 58 -9.46 13.81 -32.48
N GLU A 59 -10.57 14.29 -33.05
CA GLU A 59 -11.77 14.68 -32.30
C GLU A 59 -12.38 13.47 -31.57
N GLU A 60 -12.32 12.28 -32.19
CA GLU A 60 -12.79 11.01 -31.62
C GLU A 60 -11.92 10.47 -30.47
N THR A 61 -10.71 11.01 -30.29
CA THR A 61 -9.82 10.65 -29.16
C THR A 61 -10.29 11.31 -27.86
N GLY A 62 -10.85 12.52 -27.95
CA GLY A 62 -11.30 13.31 -26.80
C GLY A 62 -12.33 12.58 -25.92
N PRO A 63 -13.45 12.09 -26.49
CA PRO A 63 -14.48 11.36 -25.74
C PRO A 63 -13.93 10.16 -24.95
N VAL A 64 -13.02 9.37 -25.53
CA VAL A 64 -12.38 8.21 -24.87
C VAL A 64 -11.56 8.66 -23.66
N ALA A 65 -10.80 9.74 -23.80
CA ALA A 65 -10.02 10.31 -22.71
C ALA A 65 -10.91 10.88 -21.60
N TRP A 66 -11.98 11.60 -21.94
CA TRP A 66 -12.93 12.17 -20.97
C TRP A 66 -13.67 11.09 -20.19
N GLN A 67 -14.14 10.05 -20.86
CA GLN A 67 -14.78 8.91 -20.20
C GLN A 67 -13.82 8.21 -19.22
N THR A 68 -12.55 8.04 -19.63
CA THR A 68 -11.51 7.46 -18.76
C THR A 68 -11.27 8.31 -17.52
N TYR A 69 -11.27 9.64 -17.67
CA TYR A 69 -11.17 10.58 -16.56
C TYR A 69 -12.35 10.46 -15.58
N ASP A 70 -13.58 10.33 -16.08
CA ASP A 70 -14.77 10.15 -15.25
C ASP A 70 -14.71 8.84 -14.46
N TYR A 71 -14.26 7.75 -15.08
CA TYR A 71 -14.04 6.47 -14.40
C TYR A 71 -12.95 6.56 -13.33
N ALA A 72 -11.86 7.28 -13.59
CA ALA A 72 -10.80 7.52 -12.60
C ALA A 72 -11.33 8.32 -11.40
N GLN A 73 -12.12 9.38 -11.64
CA GLN A 73 -12.78 10.12 -10.57
C GLN A 73 -13.74 9.25 -9.74
N MET A 74 -14.54 8.43 -10.41
CA MET A 74 -15.45 7.50 -9.75
C MET A 74 -14.68 6.50 -8.87
N ALA A 75 -13.61 5.89 -9.39
CA ALA A 75 -12.76 4.99 -8.63
C ALA A 75 -12.15 5.67 -7.39
N ALA A 76 -11.65 6.90 -7.54
CA ALA A 76 -11.09 7.67 -6.42
C ALA A 76 -12.15 8.00 -5.35
N ARG A 77 -13.38 8.34 -5.73
CA ARG A 77 -14.49 8.59 -4.80
C ARG A 77 -14.90 7.32 -4.05
N ILE A 78 -15.00 6.18 -4.73
CA ILE A 78 -15.28 4.88 -4.12
C ILE A 78 -14.17 4.52 -3.13
N MET A 79 -12.90 4.63 -3.54
CA MET A 79 -11.75 4.31 -2.69
C MET A 79 -11.71 5.19 -1.44
N ARG A 80 -11.99 6.50 -1.57
CA ARG A 80 -12.10 7.41 -0.42
C ARG A 80 -13.16 6.91 0.57
N GLY A 81 -14.32 6.53 0.07
CA GLY A 81 -15.41 5.99 0.87
C GLY A 81 -15.01 4.73 1.65
N VAL A 82 -14.45 3.76 0.93
CA VAL A 82 -13.93 2.51 1.53
C VAL A 82 -12.90 2.82 2.62
N LEU A 83 -11.85 3.59 2.31
CA LEU A 83 -10.78 3.88 3.27
C LEU A 83 -11.27 4.67 4.48
N SER A 84 -12.24 5.58 4.31
CA SER A 84 -12.79 6.39 5.41
C SER A 84 -13.66 5.60 6.38
N THR A 85 -14.15 4.43 5.98
CA THR A 85 -15.07 3.59 6.77
C THR A 85 -14.50 2.20 7.10
N LEU A 86 -13.30 1.90 6.62
CA LEU A 86 -12.62 0.63 6.82
C LEU A 86 -12.35 0.38 8.30
N LYS A 87 -12.78 -0.77 8.81
CA LYS A 87 -12.42 -1.24 10.15
C LYS A 87 -11.19 -2.12 10.06
N VAL A 88 -10.27 -1.93 11.01
CA VAL A 88 -9.02 -2.70 11.10
C VAL A 88 -9.04 -3.50 12.40
N ASN A 89 -8.88 -4.81 12.30
CA ASN A 89 -8.75 -5.71 13.45
C ASN A 89 -7.29 -5.73 13.90
N LYS A 90 -6.94 -4.80 14.79
CA LYS A 90 -5.55 -4.58 15.23
C LYS A 90 -5.01 -5.77 16.01
N GLU A 91 -5.86 -6.37 16.82
CA GLU A 91 -5.56 -7.52 17.67
C GLU A 91 -5.19 -8.73 16.81
N LEU A 92 -6.00 -9.03 15.78
CA LEU A 92 -5.72 -10.11 14.84
C LEU A 92 -4.44 -9.84 14.03
N MET A 93 -4.23 -8.60 13.58
CA MET A 93 -3.00 -8.23 12.87
C MET A 93 -1.76 -8.41 13.74
N ALA A 94 -1.82 -7.99 15.00
CA ALA A 94 -0.72 -8.15 15.96
C ALA A 94 -0.44 -9.63 16.24
N ALA A 95 -1.49 -10.43 16.50
CA ALA A 95 -1.37 -11.86 16.72
C ALA A 95 -0.73 -12.58 15.51
N ARG A 96 -1.16 -12.25 14.28
CA ARG A 96 -0.62 -12.84 13.06
C ARG A 96 0.82 -12.42 12.76
N ALA A 97 1.19 -11.19 13.06
CA ALA A 97 2.57 -10.74 12.96
C ALA A 97 3.50 -11.54 13.89
N GLY A 98 2.97 -12.01 15.02
CA GLY A 98 3.67 -12.86 15.98
C GLY A 98 3.76 -14.34 15.62
N ALA A 99 2.92 -14.84 14.70
CA ALA A 99 2.65 -16.28 14.58
C ALA A 99 3.59 -17.06 13.63
N ASN A 100 4.09 -16.43 12.56
CA ASN A 100 4.64 -17.16 11.40
C ASN A 100 6.15 -16.96 11.17
N PHE A 101 6.94 -16.75 12.22
CA PHE A 101 8.39 -16.58 12.15
C PHE A 101 8.86 -15.47 11.18
N THR A 102 8.03 -14.46 10.89
CA THR A 102 8.43 -13.31 10.06
C THR A 102 9.56 -12.50 10.70
N GLN A 103 9.78 -12.68 12.00
CA GLN A 103 10.84 -12.08 12.81
C GLN A 103 12.21 -12.74 12.61
N ALA A 104 12.24 -13.90 11.97
CA ALA A 104 13.43 -14.72 11.82
C ALA A 104 14.60 -13.93 11.18
N THR A 105 14.31 -13.03 10.23
CA THR A 105 15.31 -12.14 9.63
C THR A 105 16.01 -11.23 10.65
N GLU A 106 15.28 -10.66 11.61
CA GLU A 106 15.88 -9.85 12.69
C GLU A 106 16.83 -10.69 13.55
N LEU A 107 16.43 -11.93 13.87
CA LEU A 107 17.29 -12.84 14.61
C LEU A 107 18.58 -13.16 13.83
N ALA A 108 18.49 -13.40 12.51
CA ALA A 108 19.69 -13.59 11.69
C ALA A 108 20.60 -12.36 11.67
N GLU A 109 20.05 -11.16 11.49
CA GLU A 109 20.83 -9.90 11.55
C GLU A 109 21.50 -9.73 12.92
N THR A 110 20.81 -10.10 14.00
CA THR A 110 21.34 -10.04 15.36
C THR A 110 22.48 -11.04 15.57
N ILE A 111 22.38 -12.26 15.04
CA ILE A 111 23.47 -13.25 15.05
C ILE A 111 24.70 -12.72 14.30
N VAL A 112 24.51 -12.12 13.13
CA VAL A 112 25.61 -11.50 12.37
C VAL A 112 26.28 -10.42 13.21
N LYS A 113 25.48 -9.53 13.81
CA LYS A 113 25.98 -8.39 14.58
C LYS A 113 26.68 -8.78 15.88
N GLU A 114 26.10 -9.67 16.68
CA GLU A 114 26.61 -10.02 18.01
C GLU A 114 27.67 -11.13 17.97
N LYS A 115 27.60 -12.03 16.98
CA LYS A 115 28.45 -13.23 16.92
C LYS A 115 29.41 -13.22 15.74
N GLY A 116 29.30 -12.24 14.83
CA GLY A 116 30.25 -12.04 13.73
C GLY A 116 30.17 -13.06 12.62
N PHE A 117 29.12 -13.89 12.57
CA PHE A 117 28.95 -14.85 11.49
C PHE A 117 28.56 -14.16 10.18
N PRO A 118 28.98 -14.69 9.00
CA PRO A 118 28.41 -14.27 7.73
C PRO A 118 26.89 -14.48 7.70
N PHE A 119 26.15 -13.59 7.03
CA PHE A 119 24.69 -13.67 6.95
C PHE A 119 24.18 -15.02 6.43
N ARG A 120 24.85 -15.59 5.42
CA ARG A 120 24.51 -16.92 4.89
C ARG A 120 24.57 -18.01 5.97
N THR A 121 25.51 -17.92 6.89
CA THR A 121 25.65 -18.85 8.02
C THR A 121 24.56 -18.63 9.05
N ALA A 122 24.31 -17.38 9.45
CA ALA A 122 23.21 -17.03 10.35
C ALA A 122 21.85 -17.49 9.82
N HIS A 123 21.60 -17.30 8.52
CA HIS A 123 20.39 -17.76 7.84
C HIS A 123 20.24 -19.30 7.87
N ARG A 124 21.34 -20.06 7.74
CA ARG A 124 21.29 -21.54 7.85
C ARG A 124 20.93 -22.00 9.26
N ILE A 125 21.51 -21.37 10.29
CA ILE A 125 21.18 -21.63 11.69
C ILE A 125 19.69 -21.38 11.93
N LEU A 126 19.20 -20.24 11.46
CA LEU A 126 17.80 -19.85 11.59
C LEU A 126 16.85 -20.79 10.83
N ALA A 127 17.18 -21.19 9.60
CA ALA A 127 16.35 -22.13 8.83
C ALA A 127 16.23 -23.48 9.55
N ARG A 128 17.29 -23.91 10.24
CA ARG A 128 17.25 -25.10 11.10
C ARG A 128 16.38 -24.86 12.34
N LEU A 129 16.58 -23.75 13.04
CA LEU A 129 15.77 -23.38 14.20
C LEU A 129 14.28 -23.36 13.90
N VAL A 130 13.87 -22.69 12.81
CA VAL A 130 12.46 -22.59 12.41
C VAL A 130 11.89 -23.96 12.08
N ARG A 131 12.65 -24.82 11.38
CA ARG A 131 12.22 -26.19 11.08
C ARG A 131 11.99 -26.99 12.36
N ASP A 132 12.94 -26.93 13.30
CA ASP A 132 12.86 -27.65 14.57
C ASP A 132 11.69 -27.12 15.41
N ALA A 133 11.50 -25.80 15.47
CA ALA A 133 10.36 -25.19 16.17
C ALA A 133 9.00 -25.62 15.58
N LEU A 134 8.87 -25.61 14.24
CA LEU A 134 7.65 -26.07 13.57
C LEU A 134 7.38 -27.56 13.81
N ALA A 135 8.42 -28.40 13.79
CA ALA A 135 8.29 -29.82 14.10
C ALA A 135 7.89 -30.08 15.56
N GLU A 136 8.34 -29.23 16.49
CA GLU A 136 7.99 -29.25 17.90
C GLU A 136 6.63 -28.56 18.19
N GLY A 137 5.94 -27.99 17.19
CA GLY A 137 4.68 -27.26 17.38
C GLY A 137 4.82 -25.92 18.11
N LYS A 138 6.03 -25.35 18.13
CA LYS A 138 6.36 -24.12 18.86
C LYS A 138 6.18 -22.86 18.02
N SER A 139 5.68 -21.82 18.68
CA SER A 139 5.53 -20.48 18.13
C SER A 139 6.84 -19.67 18.20
N PRO A 140 6.94 -18.55 17.45
CA PRO A 140 8.07 -17.64 17.52
C PRO A 140 8.38 -17.12 18.93
N SER A 141 7.35 -16.93 19.78
CA SER A 141 7.51 -16.49 21.17
C SER A 141 8.12 -17.54 22.10
N GLU A 142 8.13 -18.81 21.69
CA GLU A 142 8.66 -19.93 22.48
C GLU A 142 10.11 -20.30 22.09
N VAL A 143 10.70 -19.55 21.17
CA VAL A 143 12.11 -19.72 20.79
C VAL A 143 13.00 -19.34 21.97
N SER A 144 13.78 -20.31 22.44
CA SER A 144 14.77 -20.12 23.52
C SER A 144 16.21 -20.18 23.01
N SER A 145 17.14 -19.77 23.88
CA SER A 145 18.58 -19.89 23.69
C SER A 145 18.99 -21.34 23.44
N GLU A 146 18.41 -22.30 24.16
CA GLU A 146 18.74 -23.72 23.99
C GLU A 146 18.34 -24.20 22.59
N MET A 147 17.18 -23.80 22.09
CA MET A 147 16.76 -24.16 20.73
C MET A 147 17.70 -23.57 19.68
N LEU A 148 18.07 -22.30 19.85
CA LEU A 148 19.00 -21.62 18.97
C LEU A 148 20.39 -22.26 19.01
N ASP A 149 20.86 -22.67 20.20
CA ASP A 149 22.14 -23.35 20.38
C ASP A 149 22.13 -24.76 19.77
N ARG A 150 21.04 -25.53 19.89
CA ARG A 150 20.89 -26.82 19.18
C ARG A 150 21.03 -26.64 17.67
N ALA A 151 20.33 -25.65 17.11
CA ALA A 151 20.40 -25.35 15.69
C ALA A 151 21.81 -24.91 15.26
N ALA A 152 22.47 -24.08 16.07
CA ALA A 152 23.83 -23.62 15.81
C ALA A 152 24.86 -24.75 15.89
N VAL A 153 24.82 -25.58 16.91
CA VAL A 153 25.70 -26.75 17.03
C VAL A 153 25.55 -27.66 15.82
N SER A 154 24.32 -27.92 15.36
CA SER A 154 24.12 -28.75 14.17
C SER A 154 24.64 -28.12 12.88
N MET A 155 24.64 -26.80 12.73
CA MET A 155 25.01 -26.13 11.48
C MET A 155 26.47 -25.68 11.42
N VAL A 156 27.06 -25.30 12.57
CA VAL A 156 28.41 -24.71 12.66
C VAL A 156 29.27 -25.32 13.77
N GLY A 157 28.80 -26.39 14.44
CA GLY A 157 29.59 -27.16 15.41
C GLY A 157 29.79 -26.48 16.78
N LYS A 158 29.21 -25.29 17.00
CA LYS A 158 29.33 -24.56 18.27
C LYS A 158 28.05 -23.79 18.63
N PRO A 159 27.74 -23.64 19.93
CA PRO A 159 26.60 -22.84 20.38
C PRO A 159 26.86 -21.35 20.15
N LEU A 160 25.77 -20.57 20.02
CA LEU A 160 25.84 -19.12 19.96
C LEU A 160 25.87 -18.49 21.35
N ARG A 161 25.26 -19.12 22.35
CA ARG A 161 25.12 -18.58 23.72
C ARG A 161 24.56 -17.16 23.70
N MET A 162 23.40 -16.99 23.06
CA MET A 162 22.65 -15.73 23.09
C MET A 162 21.71 -15.74 24.30
N ARG A 163 21.53 -14.60 24.96
CA ARG A 163 20.62 -14.55 26.11
C ARG A 163 19.17 -14.66 25.65
N ASP A 164 18.33 -15.32 26.44
CA ASP A 164 16.88 -15.42 26.18
C ASP A 164 16.23 -14.05 26.08
N GLU A 165 16.67 -13.06 26.87
CA GLU A 165 16.14 -11.71 26.77
C GLU A 165 16.45 -11.08 25.42
N THR A 166 17.63 -11.34 24.85
CA THR A 166 17.99 -10.85 23.51
C THR A 166 17.10 -11.52 22.47
N ILE A 167 16.93 -12.85 22.54
CA ILE A 167 16.12 -13.62 21.59
C ILE A 167 14.66 -13.17 21.65
N ARG A 168 14.05 -13.14 22.84
CA ARG A 168 12.67 -12.69 23.04
C ARG A 168 12.43 -11.29 22.48
N LYS A 169 13.40 -10.39 22.67
CA LYS A 169 13.33 -9.02 22.16
C LYS A 169 13.35 -8.96 20.63
N VAL A 170 14.24 -9.70 19.96
CA VAL A 170 14.32 -9.69 18.49
C VAL A 170 13.27 -10.57 17.80
N MET A 171 12.58 -11.42 18.56
CA MET A 171 11.42 -12.19 18.11
C MET A 171 10.08 -11.46 18.33
N ASP A 172 10.08 -10.28 18.97
CA ASP A 172 8.90 -9.43 19.14
C ASP A 172 8.67 -8.54 17.88
N PRO A 173 7.55 -8.71 17.16
CA PRO A 173 7.22 -7.87 16.01
C PRO A 173 7.19 -6.37 16.32
N GLN A 174 6.71 -5.99 17.50
CA GLN A 174 6.59 -4.58 17.87
C GLN A 174 7.99 -3.97 18.02
N TYR A 175 8.89 -4.66 18.72
CA TYR A 175 10.29 -4.27 18.81
C TYR A 175 10.93 -4.09 17.43
N ILE A 176 10.74 -5.04 16.50
CA ILE A 176 11.30 -4.96 15.15
C ILE A 176 10.80 -3.70 14.43
N ILE A 177 9.47 -3.48 14.44
CA ILE A 177 8.86 -2.33 13.78
C ILE A 177 9.41 -1.03 14.37
N GLU A 178 9.43 -0.90 15.70
CA GLU A 178 9.88 0.30 16.39
C GLU A 178 11.32 0.69 16.07
N ASN A 179 12.20 -0.28 15.80
CA ASN A 179 13.60 -0.03 15.48
C ASN A 179 13.89 0.22 14.00
N ARG A 180 12.97 -0.15 13.08
CA ARG A 180 13.14 0.05 11.63
C ARG A 180 12.78 1.49 11.21
N ASN A 181 13.57 2.47 11.69
CA ASN A 181 13.36 3.92 11.48
C ASN A 181 14.18 4.53 10.32
N ILE A 182 14.63 3.70 9.38
CA ILE A 182 15.28 4.13 8.13
C ILE A 182 14.29 4.89 7.21
N LEU A 183 14.79 5.48 6.13
CA LEU A 183 13.92 6.08 5.12
C LEU A 183 13.02 5.01 4.50
N GLY A 184 11.70 5.24 4.48
CA GLY A 184 10.73 4.25 4.02
C GLY A 184 10.44 3.10 5.00
N GLY A 185 11.05 3.11 6.19
CA GLY A 185 10.84 2.07 7.20
C GLY A 185 9.47 2.16 7.90
N PRO A 186 8.99 1.04 8.48
CA PRO A 186 7.69 0.97 9.16
C PRO A 186 7.69 1.57 10.57
N GLY A 187 8.85 1.92 11.13
CA GLY A 187 8.95 2.46 12.48
C GLY A 187 8.23 3.79 12.65
N LYS A 188 7.67 4.02 13.83
CA LYS A 188 6.82 5.20 14.14
C LYS A 188 7.47 6.51 13.71
N ARG A 189 8.76 6.70 13.98
CA ARG A 189 9.48 7.94 13.61
C ARG A 189 9.63 8.07 12.09
N ALA A 190 9.87 6.97 11.38
CA ALA A 190 9.95 6.98 9.92
C ALA A 190 8.59 7.28 9.28
N VAL A 191 7.52 6.63 9.75
CA VAL A 191 6.15 6.85 9.27
C VAL A 191 5.69 8.29 9.54
N LEU A 192 5.88 8.83 10.74
CA LEU A 192 5.52 10.22 11.05
C LEU A 192 6.25 11.24 10.17
N ARG A 193 7.53 10.98 9.88
CA ARG A 193 8.30 11.81 8.94
C ARG A 193 7.75 11.75 7.51
N MET A 194 7.34 10.56 7.04
CA MET A 194 6.69 10.41 5.73
C MET A 194 5.34 11.14 5.70
N LEU A 195 4.52 11.01 6.74
CA LEU A 195 3.24 11.71 6.86
C LEU A 195 3.41 13.22 6.74
N LYS A 196 4.37 13.80 7.46
CA LYS A 196 4.71 15.24 7.33
C LYS A 196 5.16 15.63 5.90
N GLY A 197 5.81 14.72 5.19
CA GLY A 197 6.15 14.90 3.78
C GLY A 197 4.91 14.92 2.87
N HIS A 198 4.00 13.96 3.09
CA HIS A 198 2.76 13.84 2.34
C HIS A 198 1.79 14.99 2.59
N GLU A 199 1.68 15.48 3.84
CA GLU A 199 0.89 16.66 4.19
C GLU A 199 1.37 17.91 3.45
N ARG A 200 2.69 18.14 3.42
CA ARG A 200 3.28 19.26 2.66
C ARG A 200 3.01 19.14 1.16
N ARG A 201 3.12 17.92 0.59
CA ARG A 201 2.78 17.69 -0.82
C ARG A 201 1.30 17.95 -1.10
N LEU A 202 0.41 17.50 -0.21
CA LEU A 202 -1.02 17.72 -0.32
C LEU A 202 -1.37 19.21 -0.26
N GLN A 203 -0.73 19.97 0.63
CA GLN A 203 -0.89 21.43 0.69
C GLN A 203 -0.47 22.11 -0.62
N ARG A 204 0.68 21.73 -1.19
CA ARG A 204 1.11 22.25 -2.50
C ARG A 204 0.11 21.95 -3.61
N HIS A 205 -0.41 20.73 -3.68
CA HIS A 205 -1.42 20.37 -4.67
C HIS A 205 -2.70 21.19 -4.50
N ARG A 206 -3.19 21.36 -3.26
CA ARG A 206 -4.36 22.20 -2.97
C ARG A 206 -4.15 23.67 -3.36
N GLN A 207 -2.98 24.23 -3.08
CA GLN A 207 -2.65 25.59 -3.48
C GLN A 207 -2.62 25.72 -5.00
N TRP A 208 -1.96 24.78 -5.68
CA TRP A 208 -1.92 24.75 -7.14
C TRP A 208 -3.33 24.66 -7.76
N THR A 209 -4.20 23.78 -7.23
CA THR A 209 -5.59 23.67 -7.70
C THR A 209 -6.35 25.00 -7.55
N ARG A 210 -6.29 25.63 -6.37
CA ARG A 210 -6.95 26.94 -6.13
C ARG A 210 -6.45 28.02 -7.08
N GLN A 211 -5.13 28.06 -7.33
CA GLN A 211 -4.55 29.02 -8.28
C GLN A 211 -5.06 28.79 -9.69
N LYS A 212 -5.18 27.53 -10.13
CA LYS A 212 -5.69 27.18 -11.46
C LYS A 212 -7.18 27.49 -11.59
N GLU A 213 -7.98 27.20 -10.58
CA GLU A 213 -9.40 27.58 -10.54
C GLU A 213 -9.57 29.10 -10.65
N ALA A 214 -8.80 29.88 -9.89
CA ALA A 214 -8.85 31.34 -9.95
C ALA A 214 -8.42 31.90 -11.33
N GLN A 215 -7.42 31.28 -11.96
CA GLN A 215 -7.00 31.66 -13.32
C GLN A 215 -8.11 31.40 -14.34
N ILE A 216 -8.75 30.23 -14.28
CA ILE A 216 -9.86 29.86 -15.16
C ILE A 216 -11.04 30.80 -14.96
N GLU A 217 -11.38 31.12 -13.72
CA GLU A 217 -12.50 32.01 -13.40
C GLU A 217 -12.26 33.44 -13.88
N LYS A 218 -11.04 33.96 -13.71
CA LYS A 218 -10.65 35.27 -14.27
C LYS A 218 -10.79 35.30 -15.80
N ALA A 219 -10.34 34.24 -16.48
CA ALA A 219 -10.45 34.14 -17.93
C ALA A 219 -11.92 34.07 -18.38
N ARG A 220 -12.77 33.30 -17.70
CA ARG A 220 -14.22 33.23 -17.98
C ARG A 220 -14.90 34.59 -17.83
N ASN A 221 -14.60 35.31 -16.75
CA ASN A 221 -15.16 36.65 -16.52
C ASN A 221 -14.72 37.64 -17.59
N LEU A 222 -13.45 37.58 -18.03
CA LEU A 222 -12.97 38.41 -19.13
C LEU A 222 -13.72 38.12 -20.43
N VAL A 223 -13.85 36.85 -20.82
CA VAL A 223 -14.58 36.44 -22.03
C VAL A 223 -16.03 36.92 -21.97
N SER A 224 -16.72 36.69 -20.84
CA SER A 224 -18.10 37.15 -20.65
C SER A 224 -18.23 38.67 -20.80
N SER A 225 -17.31 39.43 -20.21
CA SER A 225 -17.32 40.90 -20.31
C SER A 225 -17.10 41.42 -21.74
N LEU A 226 -16.25 40.75 -22.53
CA LEU A 226 -15.99 41.09 -23.92
C LEU A 226 -17.20 40.78 -24.80
N VAL A 227 -17.82 39.60 -24.61
CA VAL A 227 -19.04 39.21 -25.33
C VAL A 227 -20.18 40.21 -25.05
N HIS A 228 -20.36 40.63 -23.79
CA HIS A 228 -21.34 41.64 -23.43
C HIS A 228 -21.06 43.03 -24.03
N ARG A 229 -19.79 43.42 -24.17
CA ARG A 229 -19.42 44.68 -24.82
C ARG A 229 -19.72 44.65 -26.31
N LEU A 230 -19.26 43.60 -27.00
CA LEU A 230 -19.41 43.45 -28.45
C LEU A 230 -20.87 43.26 -28.88
N SER A 231 -21.73 42.71 -28.01
CA SER A 231 -23.17 42.60 -28.29
C SER A 231 -23.88 43.95 -28.18
N ARG A 232 -23.41 44.87 -27.33
CA ARG A 232 -24.00 46.22 -27.18
C ARG A 232 -23.53 47.24 -28.22
N GLU A 233 -22.37 47.02 -28.85
CA GLU A 233 -21.86 47.88 -29.94
C GLU A 233 -22.50 47.56 -31.30
N LYS A 234 -23.32 46.50 -31.39
CA LYS A 234 -24.02 46.09 -32.61
C LYS A 234 -25.48 46.59 -32.70
N ASP A 235 -26.01 47.16 -31.63
CA ASP A 235 -27.32 47.84 -31.56
C ASP A 235 -27.14 49.36 -31.62
#